data_AF-A0A2J8T950-F1
#
_entry.id   AF-A0A2J8T950-F1
#
_cell.length_a   1.000
_cell.length_b   1.000
_cell.length_c   1.000
_cell.angle_alpha   90.00
_cell.angle_beta   90.00
_cell.angle_gamma   90.00
#
_symmetry.space_group_name_H-M   'P 1'
#
loop_
_entity.id
_entity.type
_entity.pdbx_description
1 polymer ?
#
loop_
_entity_poly.entity_id
_entity_poly.type
_entity_poly.pdbx_seq_one_letter_code
_entity_poly.pdbx_strand_id
1 'polypeptide(L)'
;MEHKEVVLLLLLFLKSGQGEPLDDYVNTQGASLFSVTKKQLRAGSIEECAAKCEEEKEFTCRAFQYHSKEQQCVIMAENRKSSIIIRMRDVVLFEKK
;
A
#
# COMPACT_ATOMS: atom_id res chain seq x y z
N MET A 1 12.64 -4.26 41.21
CA MET A 1 12.03 -3.94 39.90
C MET A 1 11.10 -5.08 39.57
N GLU A 2 9.80 -4.83 39.74
CA GLU A 2 8.76 -5.86 39.72
C GLU A 2 8.63 -6.47 38.33
N HIS A 3 8.57 -7.81 38.23
CA HIS A 3 8.45 -8.55 36.97
C HIS A 3 7.30 -8.05 36.07
N LYS A 4 6.27 -7.45 36.68
CA LYS A 4 5.11 -6.85 36.01
C LYS A 4 5.49 -5.67 35.10
N GLU A 5 6.45 -4.83 35.52
CA GLU A 5 6.91 -3.67 34.74
C GLU A 5 7.65 -4.11 33.48
N VAL A 6 8.45 -5.18 33.58
CA VAL A 6 9.21 -5.74 32.45
C VAL A 6 8.27 -6.38 31.42
N VAL A 7 7.21 -7.07 31.87
CA VAL A 7 6.18 -7.64 30.99
C VAL A 7 5.40 -6.54 30.27
N LEU A 8 5.01 -5.47 30.97
CA LEU A 8 4.31 -4.34 30.35
C LEU A 8 5.16 -3.67 29.27
N LEU A 9 6.45 -3.49 29.54
CA LEU A 9 7.40 -2.96 28.56
C LEU A 9 7.58 -3.90 27.36
N LEU A 10 7.63 -5.22 27.57
CA LEU A 10 7.71 -6.21 26.49
C LEU A 10 6.47 -6.20 25.57
N LEU A 11 5.27 -5.98 26.13
CA LEU A 11 4.03 -5.89 25.35
C LEU A 11 4.01 -4.66 24.41
N LEU A 12 4.69 -3.56 24.76
CA LEU A 12 4.83 -2.39 23.90
C LEU A 12 5.73 -2.66 22.66
N PHE A 13 6.61 -3.65 22.73
CA PHE A 13 7.48 -4.06 21.62
C PHE A 13 6.87 -5.17 20.76
N LEU A 14 5.75 -5.77 21.17
CA LEU A 14 5.01 -6.69 20.31
C LEU A 14 4.37 -5.87 19.18
N LYS A 15 5.08 -5.80 18.06
CA LYS A 15 4.47 -5.43 16.78
C LYS A 15 3.30 -6.40 16.57
N SER A 16 2.09 -5.86 16.49
CA SER A 16 0.92 -6.62 16.05
C SER A 16 1.34 -7.41 14.80
N GLY A 17 1.28 -8.73 14.87
CA GLY A 17 1.59 -9.62 13.75
C GLY A 17 0.53 -9.46 12.66
N GLN A 18 0.55 -8.32 11.97
CA GLN A 18 -0.01 -8.16 10.65
C GLN A 18 1.06 -8.73 9.71
N GLY A 19 0.71 -9.71 8.88
CA GLY A 19 1.62 -10.19 7.84
C GLY A 19 2.14 -9.01 7.01
N GLU A 20 3.29 -9.19 6.35
CA GLU A 20 3.85 -8.19 5.45
C GLU A 20 2.75 -7.78 4.45
N PRO A 21 2.22 -6.53 4.47
CA PRO A 21 1.04 -6.13 3.70
C PRO A 21 1.17 -6.34 2.19
N LEU A 22 2.39 -6.59 1.72
CA LEU A 22 2.77 -6.66 0.32
C LEU A 22 2.82 -8.08 -0.23
N ASP A 23 2.73 -9.11 0.62
CA ASP A 23 2.72 -10.51 0.17
C ASP A 23 1.53 -10.82 -0.75
N ASP A 24 0.42 -10.09 -0.61
CA ASP A 24 -0.78 -10.26 -1.44
C ASP A 24 -0.73 -9.44 -2.76
N TYR A 25 0.39 -8.78 -3.04
CA TYR A 25 0.57 -7.92 -4.19
C TYR A 25 1.67 -8.42 -5.15
N VAL A 26 1.49 -8.09 -6.42
CA VAL A 26 2.53 -8.15 -7.45
C VAL A 26 2.97 -6.74 -7.78
N ASN A 27 4.27 -6.45 -7.65
CA ASN A 27 4.80 -5.13 -7.94
C ASN A 27 5.45 -5.05 -9.33
N THR A 28 5.31 -3.91 -10.00
CA THR A 28 5.95 -3.59 -11.27
C THR A 28 6.58 -2.20 -11.19
N GLN A 29 7.92 -2.15 -11.14
CA GLN A 29 8.67 -0.90 -11.08
C GLN A 29 8.58 -0.14 -12.41
N GLY A 30 8.35 1.18 -12.33
CA GLY A 30 8.27 2.06 -13.48
C GLY A 30 7.00 1.93 -14.31
N ALA A 31 5.97 1.28 -13.77
CA ALA A 31 4.66 1.16 -14.38
C ALA A 31 3.66 2.11 -13.73
N SER A 32 2.86 2.79 -14.55
CA SER A 32 1.72 3.58 -14.12
C SER A 32 0.46 3.08 -14.83
N LEU A 33 -0.51 2.61 -14.04
CA LEU A 33 -1.82 2.21 -14.53
C LEU A 33 -2.72 3.45 -14.63
N PHE A 34 -3.37 3.62 -15.78
CA PHE A 34 -4.42 4.63 -15.90
C PHE A 34 -5.67 4.16 -15.15
N SER A 35 -6.36 5.05 -14.46
CA SER A 35 -7.58 4.72 -13.74
C SER A 35 -8.54 5.89 -13.76
N VAL A 36 -9.82 5.56 -13.94
CA VAL A 36 -10.96 6.48 -13.83
C VAL A 36 -11.42 6.52 -12.37
N THR A 37 -11.56 5.36 -11.73
CA THR A 37 -11.98 5.25 -10.32
C THR A 37 -10.76 5.13 -9.41
N LYS A 38 -10.29 6.27 -8.92
CA LYS A 38 -9.10 6.37 -8.06
C LYS A 38 -9.21 7.43 -6.98
N LYS A 39 -8.34 7.32 -5.98
CA LYS A 39 -8.05 8.38 -5.01
C LYS A 39 -6.55 8.64 -4.92
N GLN A 40 -6.19 9.91 -4.84
CA GLN A 40 -4.82 10.37 -4.63
C GLN A 40 -4.66 10.80 -3.17
N LEU A 41 -3.76 10.13 -2.46
CA LEU A 41 -3.55 10.25 -1.02
C LEU A 41 -2.05 10.53 -0.75
N ARG A 42 -1.72 11.14 0.38
CA ARG A 42 -0.33 11.15 0.86
C ARG A 42 0.01 9.80 1.47
N ALA A 43 1.24 9.33 1.33
CA ALA A 43 1.75 8.17 2.05
C ALA A 43 3.26 8.28 2.19
N GLY A 44 3.78 8.09 3.41
CA GLY A 44 5.21 8.11 3.70
C GLY A 44 5.92 6.83 3.27
N SER A 45 5.19 5.74 3.05
CA SER A 45 5.75 4.45 2.63
C SER A 45 4.79 3.64 1.73
N ILE A 46 5.31 2.54 1.18
CA ILE A 46 4.55 1.60 0.35
C ILE A 46 3.52 0.85 1.21
N GLU A 47 3.90 0.47 2.43
CA GLU A 47 3.05 -0.26 3.37
C GLU A 47 1.87 0.62 3.81
N GLU A 48 2.09 1.92 4.03
CA GLU A 48 1.01 2.87 4.31
C GLU A 48 0.05 2.99 3.11
N CYS A 49 0.56 2.94 1.88
CA CYS A 49 -0.27 2.96 0.68
C CYS A 49 -1.08 1.66 0.52
N ALA A 50 -0.49 0.50 0.83
CA ALA A 50 -1.18 -0.78 0.88
C ALA A 50 -2.30 -0.77 1.94
N ALA A 51 -2.01 -0.31 3.16
CA ALA A 51 -3.02 -0.18 4.21
C ALA A 51 -4.21 0.69 3.77
N LYS A 52 -3.95 1.82 3.12
CA LYS A 52 -5.02 2.69 2.56
C LYS A 52 -5.83 2.01 1.46
N CYS A 53 -5.21 1.16 0.66
CA CYS A 53 -5.92 0.35 -0.34
C CYS A 53 -6.83 -0.69 0.33
N GLU A 54 -6.38 -1.35 1.41
CA GLU A 54 -7.19 -2.31 2.16
C GLU A 54 -8.33 -1.66 2.96
N GLU A 55 -8.12 -0.44 3.46
CA GLU A 55 -9.13 0.32 4.22
C GLU A 55 -10.16 1.05 3.34
N GLU A 56 -9.98 1.07 2.01
CA GLU A 56 -10.85 1.77 1.07
C GLU A 56 -12.26 1.17 1.03
N LYS A 57 -13.29 2.02 1.09
CA LYS A 57 -14.70 1.61 1.21
C LYS A 57 -15.59 2.11 0.07
N GLU A 58 -15.19 3.14 -0.65
CA GLU A 58 -15.97 3.71 -1.76
C GLU A 58 -15.87 2.86 -3.03
N PHE A 59 -14.77 2.12 -3.19
CA PHE A 59 -14.60 1.16 -4.27
C PHE A 59 -13.70 0.01 -3.83
N THR A 60 -13.80 -1.14 -4.50
CA THR A 60 -12.86 -2.24 -4.29
C THR A 60 -11.50 -1.84 -4.85
N CYS A 61 -10.54 -1.50 -3.98
CA CYS A 61 -9.17 -1.25 -4.41
C CYS A 61 -8.54 -2.54 -4.95
N ARG A 62 -8.12 -2.51 -6.23
CA ARG A 62 -7.47 -3.65 -6.91
C ARG A 62 -5.99 -3.42 -7.15
N ALA A 63 -5.56 -2.16 -7.17
CA ALA A 63 -4.17 -1.79 -7.34
C ALA A 63 -3.88 -0.46 -6.66
N PHE A 64 -2.60 -0.18 -6.40
CA PHE A 64 -2.13 1.12 -6.00
C PHE A 64 -0.80 1.47 -6.68
N GLN A 65 -0.48 2.75 -6.78
CA GLN A 65 0.80 3.26 -7.25
C GLN A 65 1.45 4.11 -6.17
N TYR A 66 2.71 3.85 -5.88
CA TYR A 66 3.50 4.67 -4.96
C TYR A 66 4.51 5.51 -5.74
N HIS A 67 4.41 6.83 -5.56
CA HIS A 67 5.29 7.83 -6.15
C HIS A 67 6.24 8.35 -5.06
N SER A 68 7.47 7.82 -5.05
CA SER A 68 8.37 7.97 -3.92
C SER A 68 8.92 9.39 -3.75
N LYS A 69 9.05 10.15 -4.84
CA LYS A 69 9.56 11.54 -4.78
C LYS A 69 8.54 12.49 -4.16
N GLU A 70 7.26 12.27 -4.45
CA GLU A 70 6.14 13.10 -4.01
C GLU A 70 5.53 12.61 -2.69
N GLN A 71 5.96 11.45 -2.18
CA GLN A 71 5.33 10.74 -1.07
C GLN A 71 3.81 10.61 -1.26
N GLN A 72 3.45 10.19 -2.48
CA GLN A 72 2.08 10.14 -2.93
C GLN A 72 1.69 8.70 -3.27
N CYS A 73 0.47 8.35 -2.88
CA CYS A 73 -0.19 7.08 -3.13
C CYS A 73 -1.39 7.34 -4.04
N VAL A 74 -1.58 6.53 -5.08
CA VAL A 74 -2.81 6.51 -5.86
C VAL A 74 -3.40 5.11 -5.73
N ILE A 75 -4.55 5.00 -5.08
CA ILE A 75 -5.31 3.74 -4.99
C ILE A 75 -6.37 3.72 -6.10
N MET A 76 -6.64 2.56 -6.70
CA MET A 76 -7.54 2.46 -7.87
C MET A 76 -8.35 1.16 -7.91
N ALA A 77 -9.51 1.24 -8.58
CA ALA A 77 -10.42 0.11 -8.77
C ALA A 77 -10.03 -0.79 -9.97
N GLU A 78 -9.18 -0.29 -10.87
CA GLU A 78 -8.70 -1.01 -12.04
C GLU A 78 -7.41 -1.78 -11.76
N ASN A 79 -7.11 -2.76 -12.61
CA ASN A 79 -5.82 -3.46 -12.69
C ASN A 79 -5.42 -3.61 -14.17
N ARG A 80 -4.34 -4.34 -14.45
CA ARG A 80 -3.85 -4.59 -15.82
C ARG A 80 -4.83 -5.29 -16.75
N LYS A 81 -5.85 -5.97 -16.20
CA LYS A 81 -6.87 -6.66 -16.99
C LYS A 81 -7.96 -5.68 -17.48
N SER A 82 -8.14 -4.56 -16.76
CA SER A 82 -9.22 -3.61 -17.01
C SER A 82 -8.75 -2.22 -17.46
N SER A 83 -7.44 -1.96 -17.50
CA SER A 83 -6.90 -0.66 -17.91
C SER A 83 -5.50 -0.74 -18.51
N ILE A 84 -5.04 0.38 -19.05
CA ILE A 84 -3.76 0.54 -19.77
C ILE A 84 -2.64 0.88 -18.78
N ILE A 85 -1.49 0.25 -18.99
CA ILE A 85 -0.24 0.56 -18.27
C ILE A 85 0.69 1.34 -19.19
N ILE A 86 1.24 2.44 -18.68
CA ILE A 86 2.29 3.23 -19.33
C ILE A 86 3.58 3.17 -18.50
N ARG A 87 4.70 3.42 -19.15
CA ARG A 87 6.00 3.54 -18.46
C ARG A 87 6.14 4.94 -17.85
N MET A 88 6.54 5.00 -16.58
CA MET A 88 6.74 6.25 -15.84
C MET A 88 7.93 6.12 -14.87
N ARG A 89 8.65 7.21 -14.63
CA ARG A 89 9.77 7.22 -13.67
C ARG A 89 9.25 7.39 -12.24
N ASP A 90 10.03 6.90 -11.27
CA ASP A 90 9.80 7.13 -9.83
C ASP A 90 8.44 6.64 -9.30
N VAL A 91 7.83 5.68 -10.00
CA VAL A 91 6.57 5.04 -9.60
C VAL A 91 6.75 3.53 -9.51
N VAL A 92 6.07 2.90 -8.56
CA VAL A 92 5.90 1.45 -8.49
C VAL A 92 4.42 1.13 -8.42
N LEU A 93 3.94 0.32 -9.36
CA LEU A 93 2.57 -0.21 -9.38
C LEU A 93 2.51 -1.50 -8.58
N PHE A 94 1.52 -1.63 -7.70
CA PHE A 94 1.20 -2.84 -6.95
C PHE A 94 -0.21 -3.27 -7.31
N GLU A 95 -0.37 -4.50 -7.80
CA GLU A 95 -1.67 -5.09 -8.15
C GLU A 95 -1.94 -6.25 -7.20
N LYS A 96 -3.17 -6.36 -6.66
CA LYS A 96 -3.55 -7.54 -5.86
C LYS A 96 -3.46 -8.80 -6.74
N LYS A 97 -3.03 -9.92 -6.16
CA LYS A 97 -2.95 -11.23 -6.82
C LYS A 97 -4.28 -11.70 -7.41
#